data_AF-A0A381ZU70-F1
#
_entry.id   AF-A0A381ZU70-F1
#
_cell.length_a   1.000
_cell.length_b   1.000
_cell.length_c   1.000
_cell.angle_alpha   90.00
_cell.angle_beta   90.00
_cell.angle_gamma   90.00
#
_symmetry.space_group_name_H-M   'P 1'
#
loop_
_entity.id
_entity.type
_entity.pdbx_description
1 polymer ?
#
loop_
_entity_poly.entity_id
_entity_poly.type
_entity_poly.pdbx_seq_one_letter_code
_entity_poly.pdbx_strand_id
1 'polypeptide(L)'
;MNIFLPLQTKIVISSLVVLVGFSMFVPPVLAHGFGERYDLPIPLNYFLVGASATVALSFVVIGWFIRQGGNTSEYPRLNLWGNFVFRVIARCFSMFVGILSVFLLVLTVVSGIYGTED
;
A
#
# COMPACT_ATOMS: atom_id res chain seq x y z
N MET A 1 19.66 -29.84 17.01
CA MET A 1 19.29 -28.63 17.77
C MET A 1 18.10 -28.00 17.05
N ASN A 2 16.87 -28.39 17.43
CA ASN A 2 15.67 -27.95 16.73
C ASN A 2 15.39 -26.48 17.07
N ILE A 3 15.68 -25.61 16.13
CA ILE A 3 15.38 -24.18 16.19
C ILE A 3 13.85 -24.04 16.07
N PHE A 4 13.17 -24.04 17.22
CA PHE A 4 11.75 -23.71 17.32
C PHE A 4 11.56 -22.22 17.04
N LEU A 5 11.55 -21.85 15.76
CA LEU A 5 11.18 -20.50 15.32
C LEU A 5 9.75 -20.19 15.79
N PRO A 6 9.50 -18.98 16.33
CA PRO A 6 8.15 -18.58 16.70
C PRO A 6 7.21 -18.65 15.49
N LEU A 7 5.93 -18.94 15.74
CA LEU A 7 4.89 -19.08 14.70
C LEU A 7 4.88 -17.89 13.72
N GLN A 8 5.18 -16.69 14.22
CA GLN A 8 5.24 -15.47 13.41
C GLN A 8 6.36 -15.53 12.35
N THR A 9 7.57 -15.93 12.73
CA THR A 9 8.69 -16.12 11.78
C THR A 9 8.37 -17.17 10.73
N LYS A 10 7.68 -18.26 11.11
CA LYS A 10 7.27 -19.29 10.14
C LYS A 10 6.29 -18.73 9.10
N ILE A 11 5.32 -17.91 9.53
CA ILE A 11 4.37 -17.23 8.64
C ILE A 11 5.09 -16.24 7.72
N VAL A 12 6.03 -15.46 8.25
CA VAL A 12 6.81 -14.50 7.47
C VAL A 12 7.63 -15.21 6.40
N ILE A 13 8.39 -16.24 6.79
CA ILE A 13 9.22 -17.03 5.87
C ILE A 13 8.33 -17.71 4.81
N SER A 14 7.23 -18.34 5.21
CA SER A 14 6.32 -18.98 4.26
C SER A 14 5.70 -17.97 3.28
N SER A 15 5.31 -16.78 3.75
CA SER A 15 4.74 -15.74 2.89
C SER A 15 5.77 -15.20 1.91
N LEU A 16 7.01 -14.99 2.37
CA LEU A 16 8.12 -14.56 1.52
C LEU A 16 8.43 -15.61 0.44
N VAL A 17 8.52 -16.89 0.83
CA VAL A 17 8.76 -17.99 -0.11
C VAL A 17 7.65 -18.09 -1.16
N VAL A 18 6.39 -17.95 -0.75
CA VAL A 18 5.25 -17.95 -1.69
C VAL A 18 5.32 -16.76 -2.63
N LEU A 19 5.62 -15.55 -2.14
CA LEU A 19 5.72 -14.34 -2.98
C LEU A 19 6.87 -14.43 -4.00
N VAL A 20 8.04 -14.86 -3.54
CA VAL A 20 9.22 -15.07 -4.42
C VAL A 20 8.93 -16.17 -5.43
N GLY A 21 8.39 -17.31 -4.99
CA GLY A 21 8.01 -18.40 -5.88
C GLY A 21 6.98 -17.97 -6.92
N PHE A 22 5.93 -17.25 -6.49
CA PHE A 22 4.91 -16.70 -7.37
C PHE A 22 5.52 -15.77 -8.43
N SER A 23 6.46 -14.89 -8.03
CA SER A 23 7.16 -14.00 -8.95
C SER A 23 7.90 -14.74 -10.07
N MET A 24 8.34 -15.98 -9.87
CA MET A 24 9.02 -16.78 -10.90
C MET A 24 8.05 -17.34 -11.96
N PHE A 25 6.75 -17.43 -11.64
CA PHE A 25 5.71 -17.92 -12.55
C PHE A 25 4.98 -16.79 -13.30
N VAL A 26 5.23 -15.53 -12.94
CA VAL A 26 4.64 -14.38 -13.63
C VAL A 26 5.39 -14.15 -14.94
N PRO A 27 4.76 -14.30 -16.11
CA PRO A 27 5.38 -13.94 -17.38
C PRO A 27 5.68 -12.43 -17.40
N PRO A 28 6.70 -11.98 -18.16
CA PRO A 28 6.96 -10.55 -18.31
C PRO A 28 5.71 -9.86 -18.86
N VAL A 29 5.06 -9.06 -18.03
CA VAL A 29 3.97 -8.20 -18.47
C VAL A 29 4.62 -6.95 -19.04
N LEU A 30 4.49 -6.74 -20.36
CA LEU A 30 4.81 -5.49 -21.06
C LEU A 30 3.79 -4.41 -20.65
N ALA A 31 3.75 -4.08 -19.36
CA ALA A 31 3.06 -2.90 -18.85
C ALA A 31 4.06 -1.74 -18.90
N HIS A 32 4.58 -1.46 -20.10
CA HIS A 32 5.24 -0.18 -20.38
C HIS A 32 4.18 0.90 -20.22
N GLY A 33 4.05 1.40 -18.99
CA GLY A 33 3.22 2.55 -18.64
C GLY A 33 3.78 3.85 -19.19
N PHE A 34 4.93 3.80 -19.85
CA PHE A 34 5.51 4.90 -20.59
C PHE A 34 5.18 4.69 -22.07
N GLY A 35 4.06 5.27 -22.51
CA GLY A 35 3.90 5.58 -23.93
C GLY A 35 4.88 6.68 -24.35
N GLU A 36 4.72 7.22 -25.56
CA GLU A 36 5.45 8.44 -25.93
C GLU A 36 5.34 9.47 -24.81
N ARG A 37 6.47 10.12 -24.51
CA ARG A 37 6.57 11.14 -23.49
C ARG A 37 5.59 12.26 -23.85
N TYR A 38 4.40 12.20 -23.29
CA TYR A 38 3.38 13.20 -23.51
C TYR A 38 3.83 14.47 -22.80
N ASP A 39 4.46 15.36 -23.57
CA ASP A 39 4.70 16.71 -23.10
C ASP A 39 3.34 17.34 -22.83
N LEU A 40 3.22 17.89 -21.63
CA LEU A 40 2.00 18.55 -21.23
C LEU A 40 1.79 19.74 -22.16
N PRO A 41 0.63 19.91 -22.81
CA PRO A 41 0.37 21.04 -23.72
C PRO A 41 0.40 22.40 -22.98
N ILE A 42 0.47 22.35 -21.64
CA ILE A 42 0.55 23.48 -20.72
C ILE A 42 1.89 23.44 -19.96
N PRO A 43 2.54 24.60 -19.71
CA PRO A 43 3.81 24.64 -18.97
C PRO A 43 3.74 23.94 -17.61
N LEU A 44 4.81 23.23 -17.24
CA LEU A 44 4.93 22.45 -15.99
C LEU A 44 4.52 23.23 -14.73
N ASN A 45 4.86 24.52 -14.68
CA ASN A 45 4.52 25.37 -13.54
C ASN A 45 3.00 25.45 -13.29
N TYR A 46 2.18 25.53 -14.34
CA TYR A 46 0.72 25.55 -14.17
C TYR A 46 0.20 24.23 -13.60
N PHE A 47 0.79 23.11 -14.01
CA PHE A 47 0.44 21.79 -13.47
C PHE A 47 0.83 21.68 -11.99
N LEU A 48 2.05 22.08 -11.62
CA LEU A 48 2.52 22.02 -10.22
C LEU A 48 1.69 22.92 -9.30
N VAL A 49 1.36 24.13 -9.76
CA VAL A 49 0.50 25.05 -9.00
C VAL A 49 -0.92 24.48 -8.86
N GLY A 50 -1.50 23.95 -9.93
CA GLY A 50 -2.83 23.31 -9.87
C GLY A 50 -2.87 22.09 -8.96
N ALA A 51 -1.87 21.20 -9.05
CA ALA A 51 -1.75 20.01 -8.22
C ALA A 51 -1.60 20.36 -6.73
N SER A 52 -0.67 21.26 -6.40
CA SER A 52 -0.44 21.70 -5.02
C SER A 52 -1.65 22.45 -4.44
N ALA A 53 -2.30 23.31 -5.23
CA ALA A 53 -3.52 24.01 -4.82
C ALA A 53 -4.67 23.03 -4.56
N THR A 54 -4.85 22.01 -5.40
CA THR A 54 -5.88 20.97 -5.22
C THR A 54 -5.66 20.20 -3.92
N VAL A 55 -4.41 19.80 -3.63
CA VAL A 55 -4.06 19.12 -2.38
C VAL A 55 -4.35 20.03 -1.19
N ALA A 56 -3.89 21.29 -1.20
CA ALA A 56 -4.14 22.25 -0.14
C ALA A 56 -5.64 22.47 0.10
N LEU A 57 -6.42 22.67 -0.97
CA LEU A 57 -7.87 22.86 -0.91
C LEU A 57 -8.57 21.63 -0.33
N SER A 58 -8.15 20.42 -0.68
CA SER A 58 -8.73 19.19 -0.14
C SER A 58 -8.62 19.14 1.39
N PHE A 59 -7.44 19.48 1.94
CA PHE A 59 -7.25 19.58 3.39
C PHE A 59 -8.11 20.68 4.03
N VAL A 60 -8.25 21.84 3.37
CA VAL A 60 -9.12 22.92 3.85
C VAL A 60 -10.58 22.46 3.92
N VAL A 61 -11.09 21.82 2.87
CA VAL A 61 -12.46 21.30 2.81
C VAL A 61 -12.68 20.23 3.87
N ILE A 62 -11.77 19.26 3.98
CA ILE A 62 -11.84 18.20 5.00
C ILE A 62 -11.83 18.81 6.41
N GLY A 63 -10.90 19.73 6.69
CA GLY A 63 -10.81 20.41 7.97
C GLY A 63 -12.06 21.22 8.32
N TRP A 64 -12.66 21.89 7.33
CA TRP A 64 -13.92 22.60 7.50
C TRP A 64 -15.07 21.64 7.82
N PHE A 65 -15.21 20.54 7.09
CA PHE A 65 -16.29 19.57 7.29
C PHE A 65 -16.16 18.82 8.63
N ILE A 66 -14.96 18.36 8.99
CA ILE A 66 -14.71 17.66 10.25
C ILE A 66 -15.02 18.56 11.45
N ARG A 67 -14.75 19.86 11.36
CA ARG A 67 -15.05 20.83 12.43
C ARG A 67 -16.55 20.97 12.73
N GLN A 68 -17.43 20.60 11.80
CA GLN A 68 -18.88 20.64 11.99
C GLN A 68 -19.48 19.31 12.49
N GLY A 69 -18.71 18.22 12.53
CA GLY A 69 -19.16 16.88 12.91
C GLY A 69 -19.32 16.63 14.42
N GLY A 70 -19.64 17.66 15.20
CA GLY A 70 -19.82 17.60 16.65
C GLY A 70 -21.24 17.21 17.05
N ASN A 71 -21.72 16.04 16.64
CA ASN A 71 -22.89 15.43 17.28
C ASN A 71 -22.51 14.03 17.73
N THR A 72 -22.61 13.79 19.03
CA THR A 72 -22.43 12.50 19.69
C THR A 72 -23.57 11.57 19.29
N SER A 73 -23.59 11.11 18.04
CA SER A 73 -24.34 9.92 17.68
C SER A 73 -23.60 8.75 18.34
N GLU A 74 -24.26 8.09 19.28
CA GLU A 74 -23.74 6.90 19.92
C GLU A 74 -23.76 5.75 18.89
N TYR A 75 -22.70 5.68 18.08
CA TYR A 75 -22.54 4.62 17.08
C TYR A 75 -22.45 3.27 17.79
N PRO A 76 -23.13 2.22 17.30
CA PRO A 76 -23.01 0.89 17.86
C PRO A 76 -21.55 0.43 17.78
N ARG A 77 -20.89 0.30 18.93
CA ARG A 77 -19.49 -0.14 19.03
C ARG A 77 -19.43 -1.65 19.21
N LEU A 78 -19.06 -2.36 18.15
CA LEU A 78 -18.73 -3.79 18.25
C LEU A 78 -17.27 -3.94 18.71
N ASN A 79 -17.06 -4.48 19.92
CA ASN A 79 -15.72 -4.77 20.43
C ASN A 79 -15.17 -6.07 19.81
N LEU A 80 -14.66 -5.96 18.59
CA LEU A 80 -14.03 -7.06 17.86
C LEU A 80 -12.74 -7.57 18.56
N TRP A 81 -12.14 -6.77 19.44
CA TRP A 81 -10.92 -7.13 20.16
C TRP A 81 -11.12 -8.08 21.34
N GLY A 82 -12.38 -8.29 21.74
CA GLY A 82 -12.75 -9.25 22.79
C GLY A 82 -12.55 -10.71 22.37
N ASN A 83 -12.57 -11.01 21.06
CA ASN A 83 -12.42 -12.36 20.56
C ASN A 83 -10.95 -12.68 20.23
N PHE A 84 -10.40 -13.73 20.85
CA PHE A 84 -9.03 -14.21 20.61
C PHE A 84 -8.79 -14.56 19.14
N VAL A 85 -9.77 -15.18 18.47
CA VAL A 85 -9.68 -15.56 17.05
C VAL A 85 -9.48 -14.33 16.16
N PHE A 86 -10.28 -13.28 16.39
CA PHE A 86 -10.17 -12.04 15.63
C PHE A 86 -8.80 -11.37 15.81
N ARG A 87 -8.27 -11.39 17.04
CA ARG A 87 -6.94 -10.83 17.34
C ARG A 87 -5.82 -11.57 16.61
N VAL A 88 -5.90 -12.90 16.53
CA VAL A 88 -4.92 -13.71 15.79
C VAL A 88 -5.04 -13.47 14.28
N ILE A 89 -6.26 -13.44 13.73
CA ILE A 89 -6.51 -13.17 12.31
C ILE A 89 -6.00 -11.78 11.92
N ALA A 90 -6.36 -10.74 12.67
CA ALA A 90 -5.91 -9.38 12.40
C ALA A 90 -4.38 -9.26 12.43
N ARG A 91 -3.73 -9.96 13.36
CA ARG A 91 -2.27 -9.97 13.48
C ARG A 91 -1.59 -10.69 12.31
N CYS A 92 -2.14 -11.84 11.87
CA CYS A 92 -1.64 -12.54 10.68
C CYS A 92 -1.87 -11.71 9.40
N PHE A 93 -3.06 -11.11 9.25
CA PHE A 93 -3.39 -10.27 8.11
C PHE A 93 -2.50 -9.03 8.03
N SER A 94 -2.30 -8.34 9.14
CA SER A 94 -1.41 -7.16 9.20
C SER A 94 0.03 -7.52 8.85
N MET A 95 0.54 -8.67 9.33
CA MET A 95 1.86 -9.15 8.91
C MET A 95 1.91 -9.46 7.41
N PHE A 96 0.91 -10.15 6.87
CA PHE A 96 0.84 -10.48 5.44
C PHE A 96 0.84 -9.22 4.56
N VAL A 97 -0.02 -8.24 4.90
CA VAL A 97 -0.08 -6.94 4.21
C VAL A 97 1.25 -6.19 4.30
N GLY A 98 1.91 -6.21 5.46
CA GLY A 98 3.23 -5.61 5.64
C GLY A 98 4.30 -6.24 4.74
N ILE A 99 4.36 -7.57 4.69
CA ILE A 99 5.31 -8.30 3.82
C ILE A 99 5.00 -8.01 2.35
N LEU A 100 3.73 -8.05 1.96
CA LEU A 100 3.29 -7.74 0.59
C LEU A 100 3.67 -6.30 0.20
N SER A 101 3.46 -5.33 1.10
CA SER A 101 3.82 -3.93 0.86
C SER A 101 5.32 -3.75 0.65
N VAL A 102 6.16 -4.35 1.50
CA VAL A 102 7.62 -4.26 1.36
C VAL A 102 8.09 -4.99 0.10
N PHE A 103 7.51 -6.14 -0.21
CA PHE A 103 7.79 -6.89 -1.43
C PHE A 103 7.47 -6.05 -2.68
N LEU A 104 6.29 -5.44 -2.75
CA LEU A 104 5.89 -4.56 -3.86
C LEU A 104 6.79 -3.32 -3.96
N LEU A 105 7.20 -2.74 -2.83
CA LEU A 105 8.15 -1.63 -2.83
C LEU A 105 9.49 -2.04 -3.44
N VAL A 106 10.06 -3.16 -2.99
CA VAL A 106 11.32 -3.69 -3.53
C VAL A 106 11.17 -3.98 -5.03
N LEU A 107 10.07 -4.60 -5.43
CA LEU A 107 9.78 -4.89 -6.83
C LEU A 107 9.70 -3.61 -7.67
N THR A 108 9.07 -2.55 -7.14
CA THR A 108 9.00 -1.23 -7.79
C THR A 108 10.38 -0.59 -7.93
N VAL A 109 11.20 -0.63 -6.87
CA VAL A 109 12.57 -0.10 -6.90
C VAL A 109 13.43 -0.87 -7.91
N VAL A 110 13.39 -2.20 -7.89
CA VAL A 110 14.12 -3.08 -8.83
C VAL A 110 13.65 -2.83 -10.26
N SER A 111 12.35 -2.69 -10.48
CA SER A 111 11.80 -2.35 -11.80
C SER A 111 12.23 -0.96 -12.26
N GLY A 112 12.40 0.02 -11.36
CA GLY A 112 12.87 1.35 -11.70
C GLY A 112 14.35 1.43 -12.06
N ILE A 113 15.20 0.59 -11.43
CA ILE A 113 16.65 0.57 -11.71
C ILE A 113 17.02 -0.32 -12.91
N TYR A 114 16.28 -1.40 -13.17
CA TYR A 114 16.54 -2.36 -14.26
C TYR A 114 15.53 -2.26 -15.41
N GLY A 115 14.53 -1.38 -15.32
CA GLY A 115 13.58 -1.14 -16.40
C GLY A 115 14.29 -0.60 -17.63
N THR A 116 14.01 -1.19 -18.80
CA THR A 116 14.51 -0.71 -20.09
C THR A 116 13.52 0.30 -20.68
N GLU A 117 14.03 1.21 -21.50
CA GLU A 117 13.26 2.33 -22.07
C GLU A 117 12.39 1.94 -23.28
N ASP A 118 12.25 0.64 -23.58
CA ASP A 118 11.71 0.14 -24.86
C ASP A 118 10.18 0.19 -25.02
#